data_AF-A0A973MVA6-F1
#
_entry.id   AF-A0A973MVA6-F1
#
_cell.length_a   1.000
_cell.length_b   1.000
_cell.length_c   1.000
_cell.angle_alpha   90.00
_cell.angle_beta   90.00
_cell.angle_gamma   90.00
#
_symmetry.space_group_name_H-M   'P 1'
#
loop_
_entity.id
_entity.type
_entity.pdbx_description
1 polymer ?
#
loop_
_entity_poly.entity_id
_entity_poly.type
_entity_poly.pdbx_seq_one_letter_code
_entity_poly.pdbx_strand_id
1 'polypeptide(L)'
;LSQPERGLKLNWTVSRSGTNRNVIPADATAQADARALKVSDFDGLEKALQDKIKTRLLPDSRIELKFEVRRPPLEPNEASRRVAAYGRTIYQELGMSLKVAEKATGGGTDAAFAALKTRGAVVEGMGLSGFGAHSNDAEYVQLNSIVPRLYLATRMIMDLSTGKLK
;
A
#
# COMPACT_ATOMS: atom_id res chain seq x y z
N LEU A 1 -14.70 -12.41 -2.26
CA LEU A 1 -13.43 -12.00 -2.92
C LEU A 1 -12.62 -11.15 -1.95
N SER A 2 -13.20 -10.08 -1.41
CA SER A 2 -12.65 -9.38 -0.24
C SER A 2 -12.50 -10.33 0.96
N GLN A 3 -11.40 -10.17 1.69
CA GLN A 3 -11.04 -10.85 2.95
C GLN A 3 -10.48 -9.77 3.91
N PRO A 4 -11.33 -8.89 4.47
CA PRO A 4 -10.90 -7.72 5.25
C PRO A 4 -10.02 -8.06 6.46
N GLU A 5 -10.25 -9.22 7.08
CA GLU A 5 -9.48 -9.76 8.20
C GLU A 5 -8.01 -10.02 7.85
N ARG A 6 -7.72 -10.30 6.56
CA ARG A 6 -6.37 -10.44 6.01
C ARG A 6 -5.84 -9.16 5.36
N GLY A 7 -6.66 -8.10 5.31
CA GLY A 7 -6.34 -6.84 4.65
C GLY A 7 -6.52 -6.85 3.14
N LEU A 8 -7.16 -7.88 2.56
CA LEU A 8 -7.53 -7.94 1.14
C LEU A 8 -8.92 -7.31 0.95
N LYS A 9 -8.99 -6.23 0.18
CA LYS A 9 -10.23 -5.52 -0.15
C LYS A 9 -10.37 -5.41 -1.65
N LEU A 10 -11.55 -5.74 -2.17
CA LEU A 10 -11.96 -5.49 -3.55
C LEU A 10 -13.23 -4.65 -3.53
N ASN A 11 -13.21 -3.50 -4.19
CA ASN A 11 -14.37 -2.62 -4.29
C ASN A 11 -14.63 -2.29 -5.76
N TRP A 12 -15.84 -2.52 -6.25
CA TRP A 12 -16.26 -2.05 -7.57
C TRP A 12 -16.53 -0.54 -7.49
N THR A 13 -15.73 0.25 -8.18
CA THR A 13 -15.72 1.72 -8.04
C THR A 13 -16.36 2.43 -9.22
N VAL A 14 -16.36 1.80 -10.40
CA VAL A 14 -16.93 2.37 -11.62
C VAL A 14 -17.70 1.29 -12.36
N SER A 15 -18.89 1.63 -12.87
CA SER A 15 -19.62 0.79 -13.81
C SER A 15 -20.27 1.65 -14.89
N ARG A 16 -20.38 1.09 -16.10
CA ARG A 16 -21.03 1.74 -17.25
C ARG A 16 -21.71 0.67 -18.10
N SER A 17 -22.91 0.95 -18.57
CA SER A 17 -23.65 0.10 -19.52
C SER A 17 -24.60 0.94 -20.36
N GLY A 18 -24.67 0.61 -21.66
CA GLY A 18 -25.61 1.26 -22.57
C GLY A 18 -25.22 2.69 -22.97
N THR A 19 -25.90 3.17 -24.01
CA THR A 19 -25.69 4.50 -24.59
C THR A 19 -27.02 5.18 -24.91
N ASN A 20 -27.99 4.43 -25.45
CA ASN A 20 -29.31 4.90 -25.85
C ASN A 20 -30.41 4.26 -24.99
N ARG A 21 -31.44 5.04 -24.64
CA ARG A 21 -32.52 4.60 -23.73
C ARG A 21 -33.40 3.46 -24.27
N ASN A 22 -33.44 3.28 -25.58
CA ASN A 22 -34.34 2.36 -26.29
C ASN A 22 -33.61 1.21 -26.99
N VAL A 23 -32.34 0.99 -26.66
CA VAL A 23 -31.51 -0.07 -27.24
C VAL A 23 -31.00 -0.95 -26.10
N ILE A 24 -31.10 -2.27 -26.26
CA ILE A 24 -30.49 -3.23 -25.33
C ILE A 24 -28.96 -3.02 -25.40
N PRO A 25 -28.26 -2.74 -24.29
CA PRO A 25 -26.82 -2.50 -24.30
C PRO A 25 -26.05 -3.67 -24.91
N ALA A 26 -25.21 -3.40 -25.90
CA ALA A 26 -24.28 -4.39 -26.47
C ALA A 26 -23.09 -4.66 -25.54
N ASP A 27 -22.65 -3.64 -24.80
CA ASP A 27 -21.46 -3.69 -23.94
C ASP A 27 -21.73 -3.10 -22.55
N ALA A 28 -21.01 -3.64 -21.58
CA ALA A 28 -20.91 -3.10 -20.22
C ALA A 28 -19.48 -3.25 -19.70
N THR A 29 -19.04 -2.30 -18.88
CA THR A 29 -17.73 -2.32 -18.23
C THR A 29 -17.88 -2.07 -16.74
N ALA A 30 -17.07 -2.74 -15.93
CA ALA A 30 -16.93 -2.46 -14.51
C ALA A 30 -15.44 -2.42 -14.14
N GLN A 31 -15.07 -1.51 -13.24
CA GLN A 31 -13.72 -1.38 -12.71
C GLN A 31 -13.76 -1.54 -11.20
N ALA A 32 -12.75 -2.23 -10.66
CA ALA A 32 -12.57 -2.41 -9.23
C ALA A 32 -11.20 -1.93 -8.76
N ASP A 33 -11.16 -1.42 -7.52
CA ASP A 33 -9.94 -1.17 -6.75
C ASP A 33 -9.67 -2.39 -5.86
N ALA A 34 -8.47 -2.96 -6.00
CA ALA A 34 -8.00 -4.07 -5.18
C ALA A 34 -6.83 -3.60 -4.31
N ARG A 35 -6.94 -3.82 -2.98
CA ARG A 35 -5.88 -3.53 -2.01
C ARG A 35 -5.58 -4.79 -1.22
N ALA A 36 -4.29 -5.07 -1.01
CA ALA A 36 -3.83 -6.21 -0.24
C ALA A 36 -2.67 -5.79 0.67
N LEU A 37 -2.41 -6.59 1.70
CA LEU A 37 -1.19 -6.46 2.51
C LEU A 37 -0.08 -7.39 2.04
N LYS A 38 -0.39 -8.38 1.19
CA LYS A 38 0.55 -9.36 0.65
C LYS A 38 0.44 -9.49 -0.85
N VAL A 39 1.57 -9.66 -1.53
CA VAL A 39 1.63 -9.90 -2.98
C VAL A 39 0.83 -11.16 -3.34
N SER A 40 1.00 -12.24 -2.57
CA SER A 40 0.30 -13.52 -2.82
C SER A 40 -1.22 -13.43 -2.78
N ASP A 41 -1.77 -12.44 -2.06
CA ASP A 41 -3.22 -12.24 -2.02
C ASP A 41 -3.75 -11.66 -3.35
N PHE A 42 -2.93 -10.95 -4.12
CA PHE A 42 -3.29 -10.52 -5.48
C PHE A 42 -3.35 -11.69 -6.45
N ASP A 43 -2.39 -12.62 -6.40
CA ASP A 43 -2.38 -13.82 -7.26
C ASP A 43 -3.64 -14.67 -7.02
N GLY A 44 -3.99 -14.86 -5.74
CA GLY A 44 -5.20 -15.59 -5.35
C GLY A 44 -6.47 -14.87 -5.79
N LEU A 45 -6.51 -13.54 -5.70
CA LEU A 45 -7.64 -12.74 -6.12
C LEU A 45 -7.85 -12.78 -7.64
N GLU A 46 -6.77 -12.63 -8.42
CA GLU A 46 -6.80 -12.71 -9.88
C GLU A 46 -7.35 -14.08 -10.32
N LYS A 47 -6.80 -15.16 -9.78
CA LYS A 47 -7.29 -16.52 -10.10
C LYS A 47 -8.77 -16.69 -9.77
N ALA A 48 -9.21 -16.22 -8.60
CA ALA A 48 -10.61 -16.31 -8.20
C ALA A 48 -11.55 -15.48 -9.09
N LEU A 49 -11.08 -14.34 -9.59
CA LEU A 49 -11.81 -13.50 -10.56
C LEU A 49 -11.90 -14.19 -11.93
N GLN A 50 -10.78 -14.74 -12.43
CA GLN A 50 -10.73 -15.49 -13.68
C GLN A 50 -11.65 -16.72 -13.64
N ASP A 51 -11.73 -17.41 -12.50
CA ASP A 51 -12.64 -18.55 -12.34
C ASP A 51 -14.11 -18.11 -12.33
N LYS A 52 -14.43 -16.96 -11.72
CA LYS A 52 -15.81 -16.45 -11.64
C LYS A 52 -16.38 -16.06 -13.00
N ILE A 53 -15.58 -15.49 -13.90
CA ILE A 53 -16.07 -15.08 -15.23
C ILE A 53 -16.38 -16.27 -16.15
N LYS A 54 -15.99 -17.49 -15.78
CA LYS A 54 -16.36 -18.71 -16.52
C LYS A 54 -17.85 -19.01 -16.40
N THR A 55 -18.47 -18.69 -15.27
CA THR A 55 -19.90 -18.86 -15.04
C THR A 55 -20.64 -17.59 -15.46
N ARG A 56 -21.43 -17.69 -16.52
CA ARG A 56 -22.12 -16.55 -17.12
C ARG A 56 -23.62 -16.66 -16.85
N LEU A 57 -24.24 -15.54 -16.49
CA LEU A 57 -25.70 -15.49 -16.37
C LEU A 57 -26.38 -15.59 -17.74
N LEU A 58 -25.79 -14.95 -18.75
CA LEU A 58 -26.23 -15.03 -20.14
C LEU A 58 -25.25 -15.93 -20.92
N PRO A 59 -25.69 -17.10 -21.42
CA PRO A 59 -24.79 -18.05 -22.08
C PRO A 59 -23.99 -17.46 -23.25
N ASP A 60 -24.62 -16.61 -24.04
CA ASP A 60 -24.04 -15.99 -25.25
C ASP A 60 -23.17 -14.77 -24.95
N SER A 61 -23.09 -14.35 -23.69
CA SER A 61 -22.23 -13.23 -23.31
C SER A 61 -20.74 -13.62 -23.35
N ARG A 62 -19.90 -12.62 -23.63
CA ARG A 62 -18.45 -12.72 -23.51
C ARG A 62 -17.99 -11.76 -22.41
N ILE A 63 -17.17 -12.27 -21.49
CA ILE A 63 -16.60 -11.50 -20.40
C ILE A 63 -15.09 -11.54 -20.55
N GLU A 64 -14.46 -10.36 -20.55
CA GLU A 64 -13.01 -10.21 -20.51
C GLU A 64 -12.62 -9.59 -19.17
N LEU A 65 -11.60 -10.16 -18.53
CA LEU A 65 -11.07 -9.65 -17.27
C LEU A 65 -9.59 -9.37 -17.42
N LYS A 66 -9.22 -8.10 -17.20
CA LYS A 66 -7.84 -7.67 -17.02
C LYS A 66 -7.60 -7.35 -15.55
N PHE A 67 -6.62 -8.00 -14.96
CA PHE A 67 -6.14 -7.70 -13.61
C PHE A 67 -4.74 -7.11 -13.71
N GLU A 68 -4.51 -5.95 -13.11
CA GLU A 68 -3.24 -5.22 -13.22
C GLU A 68 -2.79 -4.76 -11.83
N VAL A 69 -1.68 -5.34 -11.35
CA VAL A 69 -1.05 -4.88 -10.10
C VAL A 69 -0.13 -3.71 -10.43
N ARG A 70 -0.65 -2.48 -10.29
CA ARG A 70 0.13 -1.27 -10.56
C ARG A 70 1.17 -0.96 -9.51
N ARG A 71 0.86 -1.20 -8.24
CA ARG A 71 1.77 -0.98 -7.12
C ARG A 71 1.67 -2.15 -6.14
N PRO A 72 2.79 -2.82 -5.83
CA PRO A 72 2.79 -3.91 -4.87
C PRO A 72 2.52 -3.39 -3.44
N PRO A 73 2.11 -4.25 -2.50
CA PRO A 73 2.12 -3.91 -1.09
C PRO A 73 3.56 -3.83 -0.56
N LEU A 74 3.80 -2.94 0.41
CA LEU A 74 5.04 -2.94 1.18
C LEU A 74 4.92 -3.98 2.30
N GLU A 75 5.51 -5.16 2.08
CA GLU A 75 5.54 -6.25 3.07
C GLU A 75 6.75 -6.11 4.01
N PRO A 76 6.55 -5.87 5.32
CA PRO A 76 7.66 -5.75 6.26
C PRO A 76 8.30 -7.12 6.53
N ASN A 77 9.57 -7.25 6.14
CA ASN A 77 10.44 -8.37 6.52
C ASN A 77 11.08 -8.16 7.90
N GLU A 78 11.79 -9.17 8.42
CA GLU A 78 12.42 -9.11 9.74
C GLU A 78 13.45 -7.98 9.86
N ALA A 79 14.21 -7.71 8.80
CA ALA A 79 15.19 -6.63 8.77
C ALA A 79 14.50 -5.25 8.88
N SER A 80 13.42 -5.03 8.12
CA SER A 80 12.59 -3.82 8.22
C SER A 80 12.03 -3.63 9.62
N ARG A 81 11.52 -4.69 10.26
CA ARG A 81 11.00 -4.61 11.64
C ARG A 81 12.10 -4.27 12.64
N ARG A 82 13.28 -4.88 12.51
CA ARG A 82 14.44 -4.59 13.36
C ARG A 82 14.88 -3.14 13.24
N VAL A 83 15.02 -2.65 12.00
CA VAL A 83 15.42 -1.26 11.71
C VAL A 83 14.36 -0.27 12.21
N ALA A 84 13.07 -0.55 11.99
CA ALA A 84 12.00 0.31 12.49
C ALA A 84 11.92 0.32 14.02
N ALA A 85 12.14 -0.82 14.69
CA ALA A 85 12.21 -0.90 16.14
C ALA A 85 13.38 -0.09 16.71
N TYR A 86 14.54 -0.14 16.05
CA TYR A 86 15.69 0.69 16.43
C TYR A 86 15.42 2.19 16.28
N GLY A 87 14.64 2.60 15.26
CA GLY A 87 14.19 3.99 15.17
C GLY A 87 13.44 4.48 16.42
N ARG A 88 12.72 3.59 17.13
CA ARG A 88 12.08 3.92 18.41
C ARG A 88 13.09 4.20 19.50
N THR A 89 14.19 3.44 19.57
CA THR A 89 15.22 3.66 20.60
C THR A 89 15.91 5.01 20.39
N ILE A 90 16.18 5.40 19.14
CA ILE A 90 16.73 6.73 18.83
C ILE A 90 15.79 7.86 19.29
N TYR A 91 14.47 7.71 19.05
CA TYR A 91 13.49 8.71 19.51
C TYR A 91 13.40 8.81 21.04
N GLN A 92 13.59 7.69 21.75
CA GLN A 92 13.60 7.68 23.22
C GLN A 92 14.77 8.48 23.81
N GLU A 93 15.90 8.58 23.10
CA GLU A 93 17.02 9.44 23.50
C GLU A 93 16.64 10.93 23.54
N LEU A 94 15.61 11.32 22.77
CA LEU A 94 15.03 12.67 22.79
C LEU A 94 13.88 12.80 23.81
N GLY A 95 13.59 11.77 24.60
CA GLY A 95 12.41 11.71 25.47
C GLY A 95 11.09 11.63 24.67
N MET A 96 11.14 11.23 23.40
CA MET A 96 9.99 11.19 22.49
C MET A 96 9.58 9.74 22.18
N SER A 97 8.32 9.56 21.77
CA SER A 97 7.84 8.27 21.27
C SER A 97 7.71 8.28 19.76
N LEU A 98 8.21 7.23 19.10
CA LEU A 98 8.00 6.99 17.66
C LEU A 98 6.95 5.91 17.47
N LYS A 99 5.83 6.28 16.83
CA LYS A 99 4.83 5.31 16.39
C LYS A 99 5.32 4.63 15.12
N VAL A 100 5.48 3.31 15.17
CA VAL A 100 5.79 2.48 14.00
C VAL A 100 4.53 1.68 13.66
N ALA A 101 4.06 1.84 12.43
CA ALA A 101 2.91 1.10 11.93
C ALA A 101 3.36 -0.26 11.36
N GLU A 102 2.83 -1.35 11.92
CA GLU A 102 3.09 -2.72 11.43
C GLU A 102 2.22 -3.09 10.23
N LYS A 103 1.19 -2.28 9.94
CA LYS A 103 0.25 -2.45 8.84
C LYS A 103 0.24 -1.18 7.99
N ALA A 104 0.19 -1.36 6.68
CA ALA A 104 0.07 -0.25 5.74
C ALA A 104 -1.22 0.54 6.01
N THR A 105 -1.13 1.88 5.94
CA THR A 105 -2.24 2.80 6.19
C THR A 105 -3.12 3.03 4.96
N GLY A 106 -2.79 2.40 3.82
CA GLY A 106 -3.63 2.35 2.62
C GLY A 106 -3.13 3.17 1.43
N GLY A 107 -2.12 4.02 1.61
CA GLY A 107 -1.37 4.67 0.54
C GLY A 107 -0.12 3.86 0.16
N GLY A 108 0.17 3.75 -1.13
CA GLY A 108 1.38 3.09 -1.63
C GLY A 108 2.45 4.11 -2.01
N THR A 109 3.70 3.87 -1.61
CA THR A 109 4.88 4.68 -1.96
C THR A 109 5.86 3.86 -2.81
N ASP A 110 6.99 4.46 -3.19
CA ASP A 110 8.03 3.76 -3.96
C ASP A 110 8.82 2.75 -3.11
N ALA A 111 8.71 2.83 -1.78
CA ALA A 111 9.25 1.84 -0.86
C ALA A 111 8.75 0.42 -1.19
N ALA A 112 7.51 0.27 -1.67
CA ALA A 112 6.97 -1.02 -2.05
C ALA A 112 7.73 -1.67 -3.21
N PHE A 113 8.15 -0.88 -4.21
CA PHE A 113 8.98 -1.38 -5.30
C PHE A 113 10.41 -1.68 -4.86
N ALA A 114 10.99 -0.84 -4.01
CA ALA A 114 12.31 -1.08 -3.45
C ALA A 114 12.35 -2.40 -2.66
N ALA A 115 11.31 -2.66 -1.86
CA ALA A 115 11.18 -3.88 -1.06
C ALA A 115 11.11 -5.16 -1.89
N LEU A 116 10.54 -5.13 -3.10
CA LEU A 116 10.48 -6.31 -3.97
C LEU A 116 11.84 -6.82 -4.42
N LYS A 117 12.84 -5.93 -4.55
CA LYS A 117 14.14 -6.26 -5.17
C LYS A 117 15.26 -6.43 -4.16
N THR A 118 15.01 -6.19 -2.88
CA THR A 118 16.05 -6.16 -1.85
C THR A 118 15.82 -7.20 -0.77
N ARG A 119 16.92 -7.73 -0.24
CA ARG A 119 16.92 -8.51 1.00
C ARG A 119 17.07 -7.61 2.24
N GLY A 120 17.49 -6.36 2.02
CA GLY A 120 17.70 -5.40 3.08
C GLY A 120 16.40 -4.89 3.71
N ALA A 121 16.56 -4.13 4.78
CA ALA A 121 15.44 -3.40 5.38
C ALA A 121 14.99 -2.28 4.45
N VAL A 122 13.69 -2.20 4.21
CA VAL A 122 13.02 -1.02 3.65
C VAL A 122 12.05 -0.50 4.70
N VAL A 123 12.24 0.75 5.12
CA VAL A 123 11.41 1.44 6.11
C VAL A 123 10.97 2.77 5.49
N GLU A 124 9.69 3.08 5.62
CA GLU A 124 9.04 4.28 5.08
C GLU A 124 8.61 5.22 6.22
N GLY A 125 8.24 6.46 5.91
CA GLY A 125 7.72 7.43 6.88
C GLY A 125 8.81 8.16 7.65
N MET A 126 9.99 8.29 7.03
CA MET A 126 11.16 8.98 7.59
C MET A 126 11.11 10.50 7.41
N GLY A 127 10.16 11.00 6.61
CA GLY A 127 9.97 12.43 6.35
C GLY A 127 9.38 13.22 7.52
N LEU A 128 9.20 14.51 7.28
CA LEU A 128 8.59 15.44 8.25
C LEU A 128 7.14 15.08 8.53
N SER A 129 6.68 15.35 9.76
CA SER A 129 5.27 15.21 10.08
C SER A 129 4.50 16.41 9.53
N GLY A 130 3.32 16.18 8.98
CA GLY A 130 2.50 17.23 8.36
C GLY A 130 1.05 16.80 8.23
N PHE A 131 0.27 17.64 7.54
CA PHE A 131 -1.15 17.42 7.25
C PHE A 131 -1.52 18.09 5.92
N GLY A 132 -2.69 17.74 5.36
CA GLY A 132 -3.24 18.35 4.14
C GLY A 132 -2.74 17.75 2.82
N ALA A 133 -1.67 16.94 2.86
CA ALA A 133 -1.21 16.23 1.67
C ALA A 133 -2.33 15.34 1.08
N HIS A 134 -2.58 15.51 -0.23
CA HIS A 134 -3.66 14.84 -0.97
C HIS A 134 -5.09 15.12 -0.46
N SER A 135 -5.33 16.26 0.22
CA SER A 135 -6.69 16.73 0.57
C SER A 135 -6.96 18.13 0.02
N ASN A 136 -8.16 18.65 0.25
CA ASN A 136 -8.52 20.03 -0.05
C ASN A 136 -8.08 21.01 1.06
N ASP A 137 -7.54 20.49 2.17
CA ASP A 137 -7.01 21.31 3.24
C ASP A 137 -5.65 21.88 2.86
N ALA A 138 -5.25 22.99 3.48
CA ALA A 138 -3.93 23.56 3.27
C ALA A 138 -2.84 22.57 3.73
N GLU A 139 -1.90 22.27 2.84
CA GLU A 139 -0.75 21.43 3.15
C GLU A 139 0.27 22.18 4.00
N TYR A 140 0.73 21.53 5.08
CA TYR A 140 1.79 22.09 5.94
C TYR A 140 2.63 21.00 6.62
N VAL A 141 3.80 21.42 7.10
CA VAL A 141 4.68 20.60 7.96
C VAL A 141 4.68 21.14 9.39
N GLN A 142 4.81 20.23 10.35
CA GLN A 142 4.95 20.56 11.76
C GLN A 142 6.40 20.95 12.04
N LEU A 143 6.66 22.22 12.36
CA LEU A 143 8.01 22.75 12.56
C LEU A 143 8.76 22.02 13.69
N ASN A 144 8.06 21.65 14.76
CA ASN A 144 8.63 20.88 15.87
C ASN A 144 9.01 19.44 15.49
N SER A 145 8.63 18.95 14.30
CA SER A 145 9.06 17.65 13.79
C SER A 145 10.39 17.69 13.04
N ILE A 146 10.87 18.88 12.62
CA ILE A 146 12.08 19.03 11.80
C ILE A 146 13.30 18.47 12.51
N VAL A 147 13.61 18.97 13.72
CA VAL A 147 14.79 18.55 14.46
C VAL A 147 14.75 17.06 14.85
N PRO A 148 13.67 16.51 15.43
CA PRO A 148 13.59 15.08 15.75
C PRO A 148 13.73 14.16 14.54
N ARG A 149 13.17 14.55 13.37
CA ARG A 149 13.25 13.74 12.16
C ARG A 149 14.64 13.74 11.54
N LEU A 150 15.32 14.90 11.52
CA LEU A 150 16.71 14.99 11.09
C LEU A 150 17.64 14.21 12.02
N TYR A 151 17.39 14.28 13.33
CA TYR A 151 18.13 13.49 14.32
C TYR A 151 17.98 11.99 14.06
N LEU A 152 16.74 11.50 13.88
CA LEU A 152 16.49 10.10 13.54
C LEU A 152 17.18 9.68 12.25
N ALA A 153 16.99 10.42 11.15
CA ALA A 153 17.57 10.07 9.86
C ALA A 153 19.11 9.97 9.94
N THR A 154 19.75 10.96 10.56
CA THR A 154 21.21 11.00 10.73
C THR A 154 21.70 9.83 11.60
N ARG A 155 21.06 9.60 12.76
CA ARG A 155 21.42 8.52 13.67
C ARG A 155 21.25 7.13 13.05
N MET A 156 20.18 6.94 12.29
CA MET A 156 19.96 5.70 11.54
C MET A 156 21.09 5.46 10.54
N ILE A 157 21.49 6.48 9.76
CA ILE A 157 22.60 6.36 8.80
C ILE A 157 23.92 6.02 9.51
N MET A 158 24.25 6.74 10.59
CA MET A 158 25.47 6.50 11.36
C MET A 158 25.50 5.08 11.95
N ASP A 159 24.45 4.67 12.63
CA ASP A 159 24.41 3.38 13.32
C ASP A 159 24.31 2.20 12.33
N LEU A 160 23.60 2.34 11.21
CA LEU A 160 23.52 1.30 10.18
C LEU A 160 24.82 1.14 9.40
N SER A 161 25.51 2.25 9.08
CA SER A 161 26.76 2.21 8.30
C SER A 161 27.91 1.54 9.06
N THR A 162 27.88 1.56 10.40
CA THR A 162 28.85 0.89 11.26
C THR A 162 28.50 -0.58 11.57
N GLY A 163 27.38 -1.08 11.05
CA GLY A 163 26.96 -2.47 11.22
C GLY A 163 26.34 -2.80 12.58
N LYS A 164 25.95 -1.79 13.36
CA LYS A 164 25.37 -1.93 14.71
C LYS A 164 24.08 -2.77 14.77
N LEU A 165 23.43 -2.98 13.63
CA LEU A 165 22.15 -3.69 13.48
C LEU A 165 22.23 -4.93 12.57
N LYS A 166 23.44 -5.33 12.14
CA LYS A 166 23.62 -6.55 11.35
C LYS A 166 23.13 -7.79 12.11
#